data_AF-A0A7T7HKY7-F1
#
_entry.id   AF-A0A7T7HKY7-F1
#
_cell.length_a   1.000
_cell.length_b   1.000
_cell.length_c   1.000
_cell.angle_alpha   90.00
_cell.angle_beta   90.00
_cell.angle_gamma   90.00
#
_symmetry.space_group_name_H-M   'P 1'
#
loop_
_entity.id
_entity.type
_entity.pdbx_description
1 polymer ?
#
loop_
_entity_poly.entity_id
_entity_poly.type
_entity_poly.pdbx_seq_one_letter_code
_entity_poly.pdbx_strand_id
1 'polypeptide(L)'
;MGNELGKPPEKSGNGDGARGRSVTRRGFVLRAVLVAALAVLMAFGGGFAWFTVRVLTERPPPIYETDAIVVLTGGARRIDEALLLLAEGAGERLLISGVNPSTTSESIRKTTGGDSQLFECCVDVGYEALDTYGNAVETRKWIEEHGYRRVLVVTSAYHLPRGLFELRHIDPDTVFVGYPVPLGEGSGPWYENLRYVKVLGSEYLKFLGAHVRAVTGLRVLRPAEQET
;
A
#
# COMPACT_ATOMS: atom_id res chain seq x y z
N MET A 1 -67.37 -38.56 69.56
CA MET A 1 -67.22 -37.10 69.38
C MET A 1 -65.74 -36.86 69.08
N GLY A 2 -65.27 -36.36 67.95
CA GLY A 2 -65.93 -35.82 66.77
C GLY A 2 -65.08 -36.10 65.52
N ASN A 3 -65.77 -36.06 64.38
CA ASN A 3 -65.26 -36.06 63.02
C ASN A 3 -64.42 -34.79 62.78
N GLU A 4 -63.48 -34.81 61.83
CA GLU A 4 -63.38 -33.81 60.74
C GLU A 4 -62.52 -34.36 59.59
N LEU A 5 -63.09 -34.26 58.39
CA LEU A 5 -62.60 -34.69 57.09
C LEU A 5 -61.70 -33.62 56.46
N GLY A 6 -60.73 -34.02 55.63
CA GLY A 6 -60.13 -33.13 54.62
C GLY A 6 -58.82 -33.61 53.99
N LYS A 7 -58.87 -34.19 52.79
CA LYS A 7 -57.79 -34.26 51.76
C LYS A 7 -58.26 -33.35 50.59
N PRO A 8 -57.47 -32.79 49.62
CA PRO A 8 -56.14 -33.19 49.05
C PRO A 8 -55.26 -31.94 48.66
N PRO A 9 -54.30 -31.92 47.69
CA PRO A 9 -53.62 -32.96 46.88
C PRO A 9 -52.07 -32.92 46.87
N GLU A 10 -51.50 -33.95 46.22
CA GLU A 10 -50.12 -34.02 45.68
C GLU A 10 -49.62 -32.72 45.03
N LYS A 11 -48.35 -32.37 45.28
CA LYS A 11 -47.41 -31.97 44.22
C LYS A 11 -45.99 -32.41 44.56
N SER A 12 -45.51 -33.35 43.74
CA SER A 12 -44.09 -33.63 43.49
C SER A 12 -43.33 -32.32 43.27
N GLY A 13 -42.44 -31.99 44.20
CA GLY A 13 -41.47 -30.91 44.06
C GLY A 13 -40.09 -31.47 43.78
N ASN A 14 -39.91 -32.16 42.65
CA ASN A 14 -38.58 -32.38 42.09
C ASN A 14 -38.09 -31.03 41.52
N GLY A 15 -37.50 -30.24 42.41
CA GLY A 15 -36.95 -28.92 42.14
C GLY A 15 -35.45 -28.92 42.34
N ASP A 16 -34.74 -29.90 41.77
CA ASP A 16 -33.34 -29.73 41.39
C ASP A 16 -33.31 -28.65 40.29
N GLY A 17 -33.44 -27.41 40.75
CA GLY A 17 -33.16 -26.23 39.98
C GLY A 17 -31.70 -26.30 39.61
N ALA A 18 -31.43 -26.88 38.45
CA ALA A 18 -30.23 -26.66 37.69
C ALA A 18 -30.04 -25.14 37.58
N ARG A 19 -29.33 -24.57 38.56
CA ARG A 19 -28.58 -23.33 38.41
C ARG A 19 -27.46 -23.64 37.43
N GLY A 20 -27.85 -23.94 36.20
CA GLY A 20 -26.99 -23.88 35.04
C GLY A 20 -26.49 -22.47 35.02
N ARG A 21 -25.24 -22.31 35.47
CA ARG A 21 -24.48 -21.07 35.43
C ARG A 21 -24.65 -20.54 34.01
N SER A 22 -25.56 -19.58 33.84
CA SER A 22 -25.49 -18.63 32.74
C SER A 22 -24.25 -17.80 33.02
N VAL A 23 -23.07 -18.39 32.81
CA VAL A 23 -21.95 -17.60 32.31
C VAL A 23 -22.54 -16.94 31.09
N THR A 24 -22.96 -15.70 31.28
CA THR A 24 -23.97 -15.05 30.44
C THR A 24 -23.43 -15.10 29.02
N ARG A 25 -24.18 -15.68 28.06
CA ARG A 25 -23.77 -15.69 26.65
C ARG A 25 -23.30 -14.30 26.20
N ARG A 26 -23.90 -13.24 26.77
CA ARG A 26 -23.47 -11.84 26.66
C ARG A 26 -22.05 -11.56 27.14
N GLY A 27 -21.65 -12.05 28.32
CA GLY A 27 -20.28 -11.92 28.82
C GLY A 27 -19.25 -12.72 27.99
N PHE A 28 -19.63 -13.88 27.44
CA PHE A 28 -18.79 -14.62 26.50
C PHE A 28 -18.64 -13.89 25.16
N VAL A 29 -19.74 -13.41 24.57
CA VAL A 29 -19.72 -12.64 23.31
C VAL A 29 -18.94 -11.33 23.46
N LEU A 30 -19.14 -10.57 24.56
CA LEU A 30 -18.38 -9.35 24.82
C LEU A 30 -16.87 -9.64 24.92
N ARG A 31 -16.48 -10.68 25.65
CA ARG A 31 -15.07 -11.10 25.73
C ARG A 31 -14.52 -11.50 24.38
N ALA A 32 -15.27 -12.27 23.59
CA ALA A 32 -14.85 -12.66 22.24
C ALA A 32 -14.66 -11.45 21.31
N VAL A 33 -15.58 -10.48 21.36
CA VAL A 33 -15.47 -9.22 20.58
C VAL A 33 -14.26 -8.42 21.03
N LEU A 34 -14.01 -8.27 22.33
CA LEU A 34 -12.84 -7.55 22.84
C LEU A 34 -11.53 -8.24 22.45
N VAL A 35 -11.47 -9.57 22.52
CA VAL A 35 -10.31 -10.35 22.07
C VAL A 35 -10.10 -10.18 20.56
N ALA A 36 -11.15 -10.25 19.75
CA ALA A 36 -11.07 -10.02 18.32
C ALA A 36 -10.60 -8.60 17.97
N ALA A 37 -11.17 -7.58 18.64
CA ALA A 37 -10.78 -6.19 18.46
C ALA A 37 -9.31 -5.96 18.83
N LEU A 38 -8.85 -6.54 19.94
CA LEU A 38 -7.43 -6.49 20.34
C LEU A 38 -6.54 -7.20 19.32
N ALA A 39 -6.94 -8.37 18.81
CA ALA A 39 -6.20 -9.08 17.79
C ALA A 39 -6.05 -8.27 16.50
N VAL A 40 -7.13 -7.60 16.05
CA VAL A 40 -7.11 -6.70 14.90
C VAL A 40 -6.19 -5.50 15.14
N LEU A 41 -6.26 -4.88 16.33
CA LEU A 41 -5.38 -3.76 16.68
C LEU A 41 -3.91 -4.17 16.70
N MET A 42 -3.60 -5.34 17.26
CA MET A 42 -2.26 -5.90 17.29
C MET A 42 -1.75 -6.22 15.88
N ALA A 43 -2.59 -6.82 15.03
CA ALA A 43 -2.25 -7.09 13.63
C ALA A 43 -2.01 -5.78 12.85
N PHE A 44 -2.85 -4.77 13.04
CA PHE A 44 -2.70 -3.46 12.42
C PHE A 44 -1.40 -2.77 12.85
N GLY A 45 -1.13 -2.73 14.16
CA GLY A 45 0.09 -2.13 14.72
C GLY A 45 1.36 -2.88 14.32
N GLY A 46 1.32 -4.22 14.35
CA GLY A 46 2.42 -5.07 13.90
C GLY A 46 2.71 -4.91 12.41
N GLY A 47 1.65 -4.84 11.58
CA GLY A 47 1.79 -4.57 10.14
C GLY A 47 2.35 -3.19 9.85
N PHE A 48 1.97 -2.17 10.63
CA PHE A 48 2.55 -0.83 10.50
C PHE A 48 4.04 -0.83 10.86
N ALA A 49 4.41 -1.49 11.96
CA ALA A 49 5.81 -1.62 12.35
C ALA A 49 6.63 -2.35 11.28
N TRP A 50 6.12 -3.44 10.73
CA TRP A 50 6.75 -4.15 9.61
C TRP A 50 6.90 -3.26 8.38
N PHE A 51 5.85 -2.53 7.98
CA PHE A 51 5.86 -1.61 6.85
C PHE A 51 6.92 -0.52 7.04
N THR A 52 6.96 0.09 8.22
CA THR A 52 7.95 1.13 8.54
C THR A 52 9.38 0.58 8.49
N VAL A 53 9.63 -0.60 9.07
CA VAL A 53 10.95 -1.24 8.98
C VAL A 53 11.33 -1.45 7.52
N ARG A 54 10.45 -2.04 6.71
CA ARG A 54 10.68 -2.24 5.27
C ARG A 54 11.08 -0.93 4.58
N VAL A 55 10.31 0.14 4.75
CA VAL A 55 10.58 1.46 4.15
C VAL A 55 11.94 2.03 4.58
N LEU A 56 12.31 1.88 5.86
CA LEU A 56 13.54 2.45 6.40
C LEU A 56 14.80 1.64 6.07
N THR A 57 14.64 0.34 5.81
CA THR A 57 15.77 -0.56 5.52
C THR A 57 15.98 -0.84 4.04
N GLU A 58 15.01 -0.51 3.17
CA GLU A 58 15.14 -0.70 1.73
C GLU A 58 16.29 0.17 1.19
N ARG A 59 17.15 -0.43 0.36
CA ARG A 59 18.32 0.23 -0.24
C ARG A 59 18.29 0.02 -1.75
N PRO A 60 18.87 0.95 -2.53
CA PRO A 60 19.18 0.69 -3.92
C PRO A 60 19.93 -0.63 -4.11
N PRO A 61 19.66 -1.39 -5.20
CA PRO A 61 20.43 -2.58 -5.51
C PRO A 61 21.89 -2.18 -5.86
N PRO A 62 22.88 -3.02 -5.56
CA PRO A 62 24.28 -2.73 -5.82
C PRO A 62 24.66 -2.81 -7.32
N ILE A 63 23.87 -3.52 -8.12
CA ILE A 63 24.05 -3.68 -9.57
C ILE A 63 22.68 -3.59 -10.23
N TYR A 64 22.59 -2.80 -11.28
CA TYR A 64 21.38 -2.61 -12.09
C TYR A 64 21.40 -3.59 -13.29
N GLU A 65 21.00 -4.83 -13.07
CA GLU A 65 20.72 -5.77 -14.17
C GLU A 65 19.26 -5.61 -14.61
N THR A 66 18.92 -4.46 -15.18
CA THR A 66 17.55 -4.15 -15.60
C THR A 66 17.53 -3.69 -17.05
N ASP A 67 16.49 -4.09 -17.79
CA ASP A 67 16.32 -3.75 -19.20
C ASP A 67 15.82 -2.31 -19.35
N ALA A 68 15.03 -1.85 -18.37
CA ALA A 68 14.34 -0.57 -18.42
C ALA A 68 14.13 0.03 -17.03
N ILE A 69 13.85 1.33 -17.02
CA ILE A 69 13.59 2.12 -15.81
C ILE A 69 12.17 2.67 -15.88
N VAL A 70 11.46 2.63 -14.76
CA VAL A 70 10.15 3.26 -14.60
C VAL A 70 10.18 4.16 -13.38
N VAL A 71 9.81 5.42 -13.56
CA VAL A 71 9.57 6.37 -12.47
C VAL A 71 8.08 6.46 -12.20
N LEU A 72 7.69 6.15 -10.96
CA LEU A 72 6.35 6.43 -10.48
C LEU A 72 6.33 7.87 -9.92
N THR A 73 5.62 8.78 -10.59
CA THR A 73 5.66 10.24 -10.34
C THR A 73 4.97 10.69 -9.04
N GLY A 74 5.03 12.01 -8.80
CA GLY A 74 4.46 12.75 -7.68
C GLY A 74 5.46 13.71 -6.99
N GLY A 75 6.64 13.94 -7.59
CA GLY A 75 7.68 14.84 -7.08
C GLY A 75 8.98 14.78 -7.90
N ALA A 76 9.60 15.94 -8.16
CA ALA A 76 10.68 16.13 -9.15
C ALA A 76 11.94 15.31 -8.89
N ARG A 77 12.40 15.21 -7.63
CA ARG A 77 13.64 14.50 -7.25
C ARG A 77 13.72 13.03 -7.73
N ARG A 78 12.57 12.39 -8.00
CA ARG A 78 12.54 11.02 -8.52
C ARG A 78 12.89 10.94 -10.00
N ILE A 79 12.49 11.96 -10.75
CA ILE A 79 12.77 12.04 -12.18
C ILE A 79 14.26 12.33 -12.37
N ASP A 80 14.82 13.27 -11.58
CA ASP A 80 16.25 13.58 -11.58
C ASP A 80 17.09 12.32 -11.37
N GLU A 81 16.77 11.55 -10.33
CA GLU A 81 17.49 10.30 -10.00
C GLU A 81 17.40 9.25 -11.11
N ALA A 82 16.23 9.09 -11.73
CA ALA A 82 16.07 8.11 -12.80
C ALA A 82 16.76 8.51 -14.11
N LEU A 83 16.87 9.81 -14.39
CA LEU A 83 17.65 10.31 -15.52
C LEU A 83 19.14 10.04 -15.31
N LEU A 84 19.65 10.17 -14.08
CA LEU A 84 21.02 9.78 -13.74
C LEU A 84 21.22 8.27 -13.96
N LEU A 85 20.31 7.44 -13.44
CA LEU A 85 20.36 5.98 -13.63
C LEU A 85 20.31 5.59 -15.11
N LEU A 86 19.49 6.28 -15.92
CA LEU A 86 19.44 6.06 -17.37
C LEU A 86 20.78 6.42 -18.03
N ALA A 87 21.37 7.56 -17.67
CA ALA A 87 22.66 7.99 -18.18
C ALA A 87 23.81 7.03 -17.78
N GLU A 88 23.70 6.39 -16.61
CA GLU A 88 24.63 5.36 -16.13
C GLU A 88 24.40 3.98 -16.77
N GLY A 89 23.39 3.83 -17.61
CA GLY A 89 23.09 2.57 -18.32
C GLY A 89 22.35 1.54 -17.48
N ALA A 90 21.63 1.96 -16.43
CA ALA A 90 20.79 1.07 -15.63
C ALA A 90 19.57 0.51 -16.39
N GLY A 91 19.28 1.04 -17.59
CA GLY A 91 18.29 0.50 -18.50
C GLY A 91 18.42 1.15 -19.87
N GLU A 92 17.81 0.54 -20.88
CA GLU A 92 17.82 1.01 -22.26
C GLU A 92 16.86 2.19 -22.49
N ARG A 93 15.82 2.28 -21.65
CA ARG A 93 14.72 3.23 -21.78
C ARG A 93 14.08 3.57 -20.44
N LEU A 94 13.54 4.77 -20.32
CA LEU A 94 12.91 5.30 -19.11
C LEU A 94 11.45 5.68 -19.40
N LEU A 95 10.51 5.11 -18.64
CA LEU A 95 9.14 5.60 -18.58
C LEU A 95 8.95 6.53 -17.36
N ILE A 96 8.47 7.74 -17.59
CA ILE A 96 7.98 8.64 -16.55
C ILE A 96 6.45 8.49 -16.49
N SER A 97 5.93 7.68 -15.56
CA SER A 97 4.51 7.30 -15.50
C SER A 97 3.68 8.22 -14.59
N GLY A 98 2.49 8.60 -15.05
CA GLY A 98 1.56 9.44 -14.30
C GLY A 98 1.94 10.92 -14.24
N VAL A 99 2.44 11.47 -15.34
CA VAL A 99 2.74 12.90 -15.46
C VAL A 99 1.44 13.71 -15.57
N ASN A 100 1.44 14.92 -15.00
CA ASN A 100 0.32 15.83 -15.15
C ASN A 100 0.12 16.15 -16.65
N PRO A 101 -1.10 16.02 -17.23
CA PRO A 101 -1.34 16.23 -18.67
C PRO A 101 -0.89 17.60 -19.22
N SER A 102 -0.76 18.62 -18.36
CA SER A 102 -0.25 19.95 -18.75
C SER A 102 1.28 20.06 -18.77
N THR A 103 1.98 19.06 -18.23
CA THR A 103 3.46 19.02 -18.18
C THR A 103 3.99 18.38 -19.46
N THR A 104 4.81 19.11 -20.21
CA THR A 104 5.42 18.59 -21.43
C THR A 104 6.76 17.91 -21.14
N SER A 105 7.16 16.97 -22.00
CA SER A 105 8.51 16.36 -21.95
C SER A 105 9.62 17.43 -21.93
N GLU A 106 9.48 18.48 -22.74
CA GLU A 106 10.40 19.62 -22.76
C GLU A 106 10.44 20.37 -21.42
N SER A 107 9.30 20.54 -20.76
CA SER A 107 9.23 21.16 -19.43
C SER A 107 9.94 20.32 -18.38
N ILE A 108 9.75 18.99 -18.42
CA ILE A 108 10.46 18.05 -17.54
C ILE A 108 11.96 18.19 -17.77
N ARG A 109 12.42 18.06 -19.02
CA ARG A 109 13.84 18.19 -19.39
C ARG A 109 14.45 19.48 -18.85
N LYS A 110 13.80 20.63 -19.06
CA LYS A 110 14.28 21.93 -18.56
C LYS A 110 14.33 21.99 -17.02
N THR A 111 13.36 21.40 -16.35
CA THR A 111 13.25 21.42 -14.88
C THR A 111 14.30 20.53 -14.24
N THR A 112 14.55 19.36 -14.82
CA THR A 112 15.52 18.38 -14.30
C THR A 112 16.96 18.63 -14.79
N GLY A 113 17.13 19.51 -15.78
CA GLY A 113 18.42 19.71 -16.44
C GLY A 113 18.87 18.49 -17.25
N GLY A 114 17.93 17.66 -17.69
CA GLY A 114 18.21 16.43 -18.43
C GLY A 114 18.79 16.68 -19.83
N ASP A 115 19.61 15.73 -20.29
CA ASP A 115 20.22 15.79 -21.61
C ASP A 115 19.18 15.66 -22.73
N SER A 116 19.30 16.49 -23.78
CA SER A 116 18.35 16.50 -24.88
C SER A 116 18.34 15.21 -25.70
N GLN A 117 19.50 14.60 -25.89
CA GLN A 117 19.62 13.37 -26.68
C GLN A 117 18.99 12.18 -25.93
N LEU A 118 19.18 12.11 -24.60
CA LEU A 118 18.51 11.10 -23.76
C LEU A 118 16.98 11.21 -23.86
N PHE A 119 16.44 12.43 -23.77
CA PHE A 119 15.00 12.65 -23.87
C PHE A 119 14.44 12.33 -25.26
N GLU A 120 15.20 12.55 -26.33
CA GLU A 120 14.79 12.23 -27.70
C GLU A 120 14.89 10.73 -28.01
N CYS A 121 15.90 10.04 -27.47
CA CYS A 121 16.14 8.65 -27.80
C CYS A 121 15.35 7.66 -26.95
N CYS A 122 15.19 7.98 -25.65
CA CYS A 122 15.11 6.93 -24.63
C CYS A 122 14.19 7.29 -23.44
N VAL A 123 13.50 8.42 -23.45
CA VAL A 123 12.54 8.80 -22.40
C VAL A 123 11.13 8.86 -22.96
N ASP A 124 10.25 8.04 -22.41
CA ASP A 124 8.82 8.02 -22.68
C ASP A 124 8.07 8.69 -21.53
N VAL A 125 7.06 9.51 -21.85
CA VAL A 125 6.25 10.23 -20.85
C VAL A 125 4.82 9.71 -20.89
N GLY A 126 4.39 9.09 -19.78
CA GLY A 126 3.06 8.55 -19.58
C GLY A 126 2.12 9.54 -18.88
N TYR A 127 0.90 9.66 -19.38
CA TYR A 127 -0.13 10.59 -18.89
C TYR A 127 -1.44 9.89 -18.51
N GLU A 128 -1.57 8.58 -18.76
CA GLU A 128 -2.83 7.83 -18.56
C GLU A 128 -3.09 7.56 -17.07
N ALA A 129 -2.02 7.50 -16.26
CA ALA A 129 -2.11 7.10 -14.87
C ALA A 129 -2.58 8.24 -13.93
N LEU A 130 -3.74 8.03 -13.30
CA LEU A 130 -4.34 8.95 -12.31
C LEU A 130 -4.10 8.54 -10.86
N ASP A 131 -3.70 7.30 -10.64
CA ASP A 131 -3.39 6.75 -9.32
C ASP A 131 -2.37 5.62 -9.46
N THR A 132 -1.97 5.02 -8.34
CA THR A 132 -0.91 4.01 -8.34
C THR A 132 -1.31 2.70 -9.04
N TYR A 133 -2.60 2.37 -9.10
CA TYR A 133 -3.06 1.26 -9.93
C TYR A 133 -2.98 1.62 -11.41
N GLY A 134 -3.36 2.85 -11.77
CA GLY A 134 -3.18 3.41 -13.11
C GLY A 134 -1.71 3.39 -13.55
N ASN A 135 -0.77 3.75 -12.66
CA ASN A 135 0.66 3.67 -12.97
C ASN A 135 1.07 2.24 -13.31
N ALA A 136 0.55 1.24 -12.58
CA ALA A 136 0.85 -0.16 -12.83
C ALA A 136 0.28 -0.65 -14.19
N VAL A 137 -0.93 -0.21 -14.55
CA VAL A 137 -1.54 -0.48 -15.86
C VAL A 137 -0.71 0.14 -16.99
N GLU A 138 -0.37 1.42 -16.88
CA GLU A 138 0.43 2.14 -17.88
C GLU A 138 1.82 1.50 -18.03
N THR A 139 2.48 1.19 -16.91
CA THR A 139 3.78 0.54 -16.88
C THR A 139 3.74 -0.83 -17.55
N ARG A 140 2.73 -1.67 -17.24
CA ARG A 140 2.59 -2.99 -17.85
C ARG A 140 2.44 -2.89 -19.36
N LYS A 141 1.56 -2.01 -19.85
CA LYS A 141 1.35 -1.80 -21.29
C LYS A 141 2.67 -1.40 -21.97
N TRP A 142 3.41 -0.46 -21.39
CA TRP A 142 4.70 -0.02 -21.90
C TRP A 142 5.75 -1.15 -21.92
N ILE A 143 5.76 -1.99 -20.89
CA ILE A 143 6.63 -3.19 -20.83
C ILE A 143 6.28 -4.18 -21.95
N GLU A 144 4.99 -4.48 -22.13
CA GLU A 144 4.49 -5.39 -23.18
C GLU A 144 4.86 -4.89 -24.59
N GLU A 145 4.75 -3.57 -24.83
CA GLU A 145 5.09 -2.94 -26.11
C GLU A 145 6.58 -3.06 -26.47
N HIS A 146 7.46 -3.08 -25.48
CA HIS A 146 8.92 -3.12 -25.68
C HIS A 146 9.55 -4.50 -25.42
N GLY A 147 8.83 -5.41 -24.77
CA GLY A 147 9.32 -6.75 -24.45
C GLY A 147 10.30 -6.82 -23.27
N TYR A 148 10.30 -5.82 -22.37
CA TYR A 148 11.15 -5.83 -21.18
C TYR A 148 10.71 -6.90 -20.18
N ARG A 149 11.66 -7.40 -19.37
CA ARG A 149 11.43 -8.47 -18.38
C ARG A 149 11.93 -8.12 -16.99
N ARG A 150 12.87 -7.20 -16.88
CA ARG A 150 13.43 -6.76 -15.59
C ARG A 150 13.49 -5.25 -15.54
N VAL A 151 12.70 -4.66 -14.65
CA VAL A 151 12.44 -3.22 -14.64
C VAL A 151 12.83 -2.62 -13.30
N LEU A 152 13.63 -1.57 -13.35
CA LEU A 152 14.00 -0.77 -12.19
C LEU A 152 12.91 0.24 -11.89
N VAL A 153 12.30 0.14 -10.72
CA VAL A 153 11.17 0.99 -10.29
C VAL A 153 11.68 2.06 -9.33
N VAL A 154 11.82 3.28 -9.86
CA VAL A 154 12.29 4.45 -9.12
C VAL A 154 11.09 5.18 -8.52
N THR A 155 11.04 5.26 -7.20
CA THR A 155 10.03 6.08 -6.52
C THR A 155 10.42 6.40 -5.08
N SER A 156 9.62 7.18 -4.36
CA SER A 156 9.90 7.51 -2.97
C SER A 156 9.94 6.24 -2.10
N ALA A 157 10.90 6.15 -1.18
CA ALA A 157 11.06 4.98 -0.31
C ALA A 157 9.76 4.55 0.40
N TYR A 158 8.98 5.53 0.90
CA TYR A 158 7.69 5.27 1.55
C TYR A 158 6.59 4.76 0.62
N HIS A 159 6.71 5.01 -0.69
CA HIS A 159 5.72 4.65 -1.70
C HIS A 159 6.03 3.31 -2.37
N LEU A 160 7.31 2.95 -2.41
CA LEU A 160 7.83 1.77 -3.10
C LEU A 160 7.12 0.45 -2.74
N PRO A 161 6.80 0.13 -1.47
CA PRO A 161 6.09 -1.12 -1.15
C PRO A 161 4.75 -1.25 -1.87
N ARG A 162 4.00 -0.15 -1.96
CA ARG A 162 2.70 -0.12 -2.63
C ARG A 162 2.85 -0.14 -4.14
N GLY A 163 3.77 0.64 -4.70
CA GLY A 163 4.05 0.62 -6.14
C GLY A 163 4.45 -0.77 -6.63
N LEU A 164 5.38 -1.44 -5.94
CA LEU A 164 5.80 -2.81 -6.29
C LEU A 164 4.67 -3.84 -6.13
N PHE A 165 3.81 -3.68 -5.11
CA PHE A 165 2.65 -4.55 -4.96
C PHE A 165 1.71 -4.46 -6.17
N GLU A 166 1.36 -3.24 -6.59
CA GLU A 166 0.46 -3.00 -7.73
C GLU A 166 1.05 -3.55 -9.03
N LEU A 167 2.34 -3.28 -9.29
CA LEU A 167 3.06 -3.76 -10.47
C LEU A 167 3.09 -5.29 -10.53
N ARG A 168 3.52 -5.95 -9.44
CA ARG A 168 3.59 -7.42 -9.38
C ARG A 168 2.22 -8.08 -9.43
N HIS A 169 1.17 -7.39 -8.99
CA HIS A 169 -0.19 -7.90 -9.06
C HIS A 169 -0.73 -7.92 -10.49
N ILE A 170 -0.44 -6.88 -11.28
CA ILE A 170 -0.94 -6.77 -12.66
C ILE A 170 -0.04 -7.45 -13.69
N ASP A 171 1.26 -7.54 -13.41
CA ASP A 171 2.27 -8.17 -14.25
C ASP A 171 3.16 -9.08 -13.39
N PRO A 172 2.76 -10.35 -13.18
CA PRO A 172 3.51 -11.29 -12.36
C PRO A 172 4.77 -11.85 -13.06
N ASP A 173 4.90 -11.67 -14.38
CA ASP A 173 5.98 -12.25 -15.18
C ASP A 173 7.21 -11.33 -15.25
N THR A 174 7.04 -10.03 -14.99
CA THR A 174 8.13 -9.06 -14.93
C THR A 174 8.81 -9.02 -13.57
N VAL A 175 10.14 -9.00 -13.58
CA VAL A 175 10.98 -8.82 -12.39
C VAL A 175 11.11 -7.33 -12.06
N PHE A 176 10.31 -6.86 -11.11
CA PHE A 176 10.41 -5.49 -10.61
C PHE A 176 11.43 -5.34 -9.48
N VAL A 177 12.48 -4.55 -9.74
CA VAL A 177 13.55 -4.20 -8.79
C VAL A 177 13.29 -2.80 -8.26
N GLY A 178 13.19 -2.61 -6.94
CA GLY A 178 12.89 -1.31 -6.37
C GLY A 178 14.12 -0.42 -6.18
N TYR A 179 14.00 0.85 -6.54
CA TYR A 179 14.98 1.90 -6.24
C TYR A 179 14.34 2.97 -5.33
N PRO A 180 14.62 2.94 -4.01
CA PRO A 180 13.99 3.86 -3.06
C PRO A 180 14.69 5.22 -3.04
N VAL A 181 13.98 6.27 -3.48
CA VAL A 181 14.42 7.66 -3.36
C VAL A 181 14.06 8.19 -1.96
N PRO A 182 15.03 8.60 -1.12
CA PRO A 182 14.75 9.03 0.23
C PRO A 182 13.95 10.35 0.26
N LEU A 183 13.04 10.48 1.24
CA LEU A 183 12.49 11.80 1.56
C LEU A 183 13.64 12.64 2.11
N GLY A 184 13.86 13.84 1.56
CA GLY A 184 15.01 14.69 1.90
C GLY A 184 15.23 14.84 3.40
N GLU A 185 16.50 14.89 3.78
CA GLU A 185 17.04 14.74 5.12
C GLU A 185 16.36 15.64 6.16
N GLY A 186 15.63 15.03 7.09
CA GLY A 186 15.52 15.58 8.44
C GLY A 186 16.64 14.94 9.26
N SER A 187 17.48 15.74 9.91
CA SER A 187 18.65 15.30 10.67
C SER A 187 18.30 14.69 12.04
N GLY A 188 17.34 13.77 12.09
CA GLY A 188 16.85 13.16 13.33
C GLY A 188 16.03 11.89 13.09
N PRO A 189 15.67 11.17 14.16
CA PRO A 189 14.84 9.98 14.06
C PRO A 189 13.54 10.25 13.30
N TRP A 190 13.15 9.33 12.42
CA TRP A 190 11.99 9.49 11.54
C TRP A 190 10.67 9.79 12.28
N TYR A 191 10.55 9.33 13.53
CA TYR A 191 9.38 9.51 14.38
C TYR A 191 9.26 10.92 14.97
N GLU A 192 10.34 11.71 14.99
CA GLU A 192 10.32 13.11 15.44
C GLU A 192 9.80 14.05 14.35
N ASN A 193 9.83 13.59 13.10
CA ASN A 193 9.31 14.33 11.97
C ASN A 193 7.83 14.00 11.74
N LEU A 194 6.93 14.83 12.28
CA LEU A 194 5.47 14.64 12.15
C LEU A 194 5.01 14.53 10.70
N ARG A 195 5.65 15.25 9.77
CA ARG A 195 5.35 15.13 8.32
C ARG A 195 5.70 13.73 7.83
N TYR A 196 6.85 13.19 8.21
CA TYR A 196 7.26 11.84 7.83
C TYR A 196 6.33 10.77 8.40
N VAL A 197 5.97 10.87 9.69
CA VAL A 197 5.01 9.97 10.35
C VAL A 197 3.65 9.98 9.63
N LYS A 198 3.12 11.17 9.30
CA LYS A 198 1.86 11.31 8.55
C LYS A 198 1.94 10.65 7.17
N VAL A 199 3.06 10.84 6.46
CA VAL A 199 3.28 10.20 5.15
C VAL A 199 3.28 8.69 5.30
N LEU A 200 4.07 8.12 6.22
CA LEU A 200 4.11 6.67 6.45
C LEU A 200 2.74 6.10 6.83
N GLY A 201 2.01 6.75 7.75
CA GLY A 201 0.67 6.31 8.14
C GLY A 201 -0.30 6.33 6.95
N SER A 202 -0.28 7.39 6.14
CA SER A 202 -1.14 7.49 4.96
C SER A 202 -0.80 6.44 3.90
N GLU A 203 0.48 6.15 3.69
CA GLU A 203 0.90 5.13 2.72
C GLU A 203 0.62 3.71 3.20
N TYR A 204 0.74 3.45 4.51
CA TYR A 204 0.33 2.18 5.08
C TYR A 204 -1.17 1.92 4.88
N LEU A 205 -2.02 2.92 5.13
CA LEU A 205 -3.46 2.80 4.86
C LEU A 205 -3.77 2.55 3.38
N LYS A 206 -3.10 3.27 2.46
CA LYS A 206 -3.23 3.02 1.01
C LYS A 206 -2.71 1.64 0.62
N PHE A 207 -1.66 1.16 1.27
CA PHE A 207 -1.08 -0.17 1.02
C PHE A 207 -2.04 -1.28 1.43
N LEU A 208 -2.67 -1.17 2.60
CA LEU A 208 -3.75 -2.05 3.02
C LEU A 208 -4.94 -1.97 2.05
N GLY A 209 -5.33 -0.76 1.65
CA GLY A 209 -6.39 -0.55 0.66
C GLY A 209 -6.11 -1.24 -0.68
N ALA A 210 -4.86 -1.20 -1.16
CA ALA A 210 -4.45 -1.92 -2.37
C ALA A 210 -4.59 -3.45 -2.23
N HIS A 211 -4.22 -4.01 -1.07
CA HIS A 211 -4.38 -5.44 -0.79
C HIS A 211 -5.86 -5.84 -0.72
N VAL A 212 -6.67 -5.05 -0.02
CA VAL A 212 -8.12 -5.30 0.06
C VAL A 212 -8.74 -5.24 -1.34
N ARG A 213 -8.39 -4.24 -2.16
CA ARG A 213 -8.88 -4.14 -3.55
C ARG A 213 -8.46 -5.36 -4.38
N ALA A 214 -7.19 -5.78 -4.29
CA ALA A 214 -6.68 -6.94 -5.04
C ALA A 214 -7.39 -8.25 -4.67
N VAL A 215 -7.73 -8.44 -3.38
CA VAL A 215 -8.41 -9.66 -2.91
C VAL A 215 -9.92 -9.64 -3.19
N THR A 216 -10.56 -8.48 -3.09
CA THR A 216 -12.02 -8.36 -3.16
C THR A 216 -12.55 -7.90 -4.52
N GLY A 217 -11.70 -7.34 -5.37
CA GLY A 217 -12.10 -6.63 -6.59
C GLY A 217 -12.78 -5.29 -6.35
N LEU A 218 -13.03 -4.88 -5.09
CA LEU A 218 -13.70 -3.62 -4.76
C LEU A 218 -12.76 -2.45 -5.00
N ARG A 219 -13.05 -1.62 -6.01
CA ARG A 219 -12.44 -0.29 -6.12
C ARG A 219 -12.87 0.52 -4.89
N VAL A 220 -11.93 0.79 -3.99
CA VAL A 220 -12.15 1.70 -2.86
C VAL A 220 -12.65 3.02 -3.44
N LEU A 221 -13.84 3.46 -3.00
CA LEU A 221 -14.50 4.66 -3.49
C LEU A 221 -13.51 5.84 -3.43
N ARG A 222 -13.29 6.50 -4.57
CA ARG A 222 -12.55 7.76 -4.62
C ARG A 222 -13.28 8.78 -3.75
N PRO A 223 -12.61 9.49 -2.82
CA PRO A 223 -13.14 10.75 -2.34
C PRO A 223 -13.38 11.64 -3.56
N ALA A 224 -14.56 12.25 -3.67
CA ALA A 224 -14.84 13.24 -4.70
C ALA A 224 -13.74 14.32 -4.63
N GLU A 225 -13.03 14.53 -5.74
CA GLU A 225 -12.14 15.67 -5.88
C GLU A 225 -12.92 16.95 -5.57
N GLN A 226 -12.35 17.81 -4.74
CA GLN A 226 -12.82 19.19 -4.64
C GLN A 226 -12.54 19.85 -5.99
N GLU A 227 -13.59 20.01 -6.79
CA GLU A 227 -13.59 20.98 -7.86
C GLU A 227 -13.39 22.38 -7.25
N THR A 228 -12.44 23.11 -7.83
CA THR A 228 -12.10 24.55 -7.65
C THR A 228 -11.30 24.95 -6.42
#